data_AF-A0A917RIW3-F1
#
_entry.id   AF-A0A917RIW3-F1
#
_cell.length_a   1.000
_cell.length_b   1.000
_cell.length_c   1.000
_cell.angle_alpha   90.00
_cell.angle_beta   90.00
_cell.angle_gamma   90.00
#
_symmetry.space_group_name_H-M   'P 1'
#
loop_
_entity.id
_entity.type
_entity.pdbx_description
1 polymer ?
#
loop_
_entity_poly.entity_id
_entity_poly.type
_entity_poly.pdbx_seq_one_letter_code
_entity_poly.pdbx_strand_id
1 'polypeptide(L)'
;MIGLLEPHLDSPIVEAAQSITVAGADTAVAAGLGCEQGHPMLRVDRLYSDATGRTVDLSVSYFLPEHYTYRVTLVTSCGCPRRR
;
A
#
# COMPACT_ATOMS: atom_id res chain seq x y z
N MET A 1 3.19 8.79 -7.43
CA MET A 1 2.12 9.62 -6.87
C MET A 1 2.62 10.50 -5.72
N ILE A 2 3.31 9.94 -4.72
CA ILE A 2 3.85 10.67 -3.54
C ILE A 2 4.62 11.94 -3.93
N GLY A 3 5.56 11.85 -4.88
CA GLY A 3 6.36 13.01 -5.30
C GLY A 3 5.61 14.17 -5.96
N LEU A 4 4.32 14.01 -6.29
CA LEU A 4 3.47 15.11 -6.77
C LEU A 4 2.74 15.82 -5.62
N LEU A 5 2.46 15.12 -4.53
CA LEU A 5 1.74 15.66 -3.36
C LEU A 5 2.67 16.38 -2.40
N GLU A 6 3.90 15.89 -2.21
CA GLU A 6 4.88 16.43 -1.26
C GLU A 6 5.11 17.95 -1.34
N PRO A 7 5.20 18.59 -2.53
CA PRO A 7 5.39 20.04 -2.63
C PRO A 7 4.22 20.88 -2.10
N HIS A 8 3.05 20.27 -1.93
CA HIS A 8 1.82 20.94 -1.51
C HIS A 8 1.42 20.62 -0.06
N LEU A 9 2.24 19.85 0.67
CA LEU A 9 2.00 19.50 2.06
C LEU A 9 2.80 20.42 2.99
N ASP A 10 2.16 20.86 4.07
CA ASP A 10 2.81 21.69 5.12
C ASP A 10 3.89 20.91 5.89
N SER A 11 3.83 19.58 5.86
CA SER A 11 4.73 18.67 6.55
C SER A 11 5.09 17.49 5.63
N PRO A 12 6.35 17.01 5.64
CA PRO A 12 6.76 15.89 4.80
C PRO A 12 6.07 14.58 5.24
N ILE A 13 5.88 13.69 4.26
CA ILE A 13 5.42 12.31 4.50
C ILE A 13 6.58 11.53 5.09
N VAL A 14 6.38 10.93 6.27
CA VAL A 14 7.43 10.18 6.97
C VAL A 14 7.09 8.71 7.19
N GLU A 15 5.80 8.36 7.06
CA GLU A 15 5.32 7.01 7.30
C GLU A 15 4.41 6.55 6.16
N ALA A 16 4.55 5.28 5.82
CA ALA A 16 3.63 4.58 4.93
C ALA A 16 3.25 3.25 5.57
N ALA A 17 1.99 3.13 5.99
CA ALA A 17 1.43 1.87 6.45
C ALA A 17 0.81 1.15 5.25
N GLN A 18 1.26 -0.07 4.96
CA GLN A 18 0.75 -0.86 3.85
C GLN A 18 0.10 -2.15 4.35
N SER A 19 -1.16 -2.35 3.97
CA SER A 19 -1.88 -3.61 4.16
C SER A 19 -2.08 -4.31 2.82
N ILE A 20 -1.84 -5.61 2.79
CA ILE A 20 -2.04 -6.44 1.60
C ILE A 20 -3.05 -7.53 1.96
N THR A 21 -4.12 -7.61 1.18
CA THR A 21 -5.20 -8.55 1.37
C THR A 21 -5.64 -9.15 0.03
N VAL A 22 -6.52 -10.15 0.10
CA VAL A 22 -7.24 -10.64 -1.07
C VAL A 22 -8.64 -10.05 -1.05
N ALA A 23 -9.09 -9.53 -2.18
CA ALA A 23 -10.46 -9.08 -2.37
C ALA A 23 -10.95 -9.48 -3.76
N GLY A 24 -12.24 -9.76 -3.92
CA GLY A 24 -12.82 -9.94 -5.25
C GLY A 24 -12.88 -8.61 -6.01
N ALA A 25 -12.71 -8.65 -7.33
CA ALA A 25 -12.93 -7.48 -8.17
C ALA A 25 -14.39 -7.01 -8.07
N ASP A 26 -14.61 -5.76 -7.68
CA ASP A 26 -15.93 -5.15 -7.83
C ASP A 26 -16.23 -4.85 -9.30
N THR A 27 -17.43 -4.35 -9.61
CA THR A 27 -17.85 -4.09 -10.99
C THR A 27 -16.94 -3.09 -11.71
N ALA A 28 -16.44 -2.06 -11.02
CA ALA A 28 -15.60 -1.03 -11.63
C ALA A 28 -14.17 -1.55 -11.87
N VAL A 29 -13.62 -2.29 -10.90
CA VAL A 29 -12.31 -2.93 -11.01
C VAL A 29 -12.33 -4.00 -12.10
N ALA A 30 -13.37 -4.84 -12.14
CA ALA A 30 -13.54 -5.88 -13.14
C ALA A 30 -13.59 -5.29 -14.56
N ALA A 31 -14.37 -4.22 -14.76
CA ALA A 31 -14.43 -3.53 -16.04
C ALA A 31 -13.10 -2.87 -16.43
N GLY A 32 -12.40 -2.25 -15.47
CA GLY A 32 -11.12 -1.58 -15.72
C GLY A 32 -9.96 -2.53 -16.03
N LEU A 33 -10.01 -3.76 -15.51
CA LEU A 33 -8.95 -4.77 -15.67
C LEU A 33 -9.30 -5.89 -16.64
N GLY A 34 -10.54 -5.93 -17.14
CA GLY A 34 -10.99 -6.95 -18.09
C GLY A 34 -11.11 -8.34 -17.48
N CYS A 35 -11.53 -8.44 -16.21
CA CYS A 35 -11.77 -9.70 -15.52
C CYS A 35 -13.23 -9.85 -15.09
N GLU A 36 -13.61 -11.03 -14.59
CA GLU A 36 -14.95 -11.25 -14.05
C GLU A 36 -15.14 -10.59 -12.69
N GLN A 37 -16.37 -10.16 -12.38
CA GLN A 37 -16.70 -9.69 -11.04
C GLN A 37 -16.46 -10.80 -10.02
N GLY A 38 -15.82 -10.46 -8.90
CA GLY A 38 -15.45 -11.42 -7.87
C GLY A 38 -14.14 -12.16 -8.16
N HIS A 39 -13.49 -11.94 -9.31
CA HIS A 39 -12.17 -12.50 -9.60
C HIS A 39 -11.20 -12.16 -8.46
N PRO A 40 -10.43 -13.13 -7.91
CA PRO A 40 -9.52 -12.85 -6.80
C PRO A 40 -8.43 -11.85 -7.19
N MET A 41 -8.33 -10.77 -6.41
CA MET A 41 -7.35 -9.70 -6.61
C MET A 41 -6.43 -9.59 -5.42
N LEU A 42 -5.17 -9.21 -5.68
CA LEU A 42 -4.29 -8.69 -4.66
C LEU A 42 -4.65 -7.23 -4.40
N ARG A 43 -5.29 -6.96 -3.26
CA ARG A 43 -5.64 -5.61 -2.83
C ARG A 43 -4.56 -5.05 -1.91
N VAL A 44 -4.07 -3.87 -2.26
CA VAL A 44 -3.05 -3.16 -1.47
C VAL A 44 -3.62 -1.81 -1.05
N ASP A 45 -3.78 -1.62 0.25
CA ASP A 45 -4.15 -0.35 0.86
C ASP A 45 -2.88 0.31 1.42
N ARG A 46 -2.58 1.53 1.00
CA ARG A 46 -1.43 2.33 1.48
C ARG A 46 -1.93 3.61 2.12
N LEU A 47 -1.65 3.77 3.40
CA LEU A 47 -1.94 4.97 4.15
C LEU A 47 -0.64 5.74 4.37
N TYR A 48 -0.60 6.99 3.92
CA TYR A 48 0.54 7.88 4.10
C TYR A 48 0.26 8.88 5.21
N SER A 49 1.23 9.04 6.11
CA SER A 49 1.15 10.00 7.22
C SER A 49 2.34 10.95 7.20
N ASP A 50 2.06 12.21 7.55
CA ASP A 50 3.08 13.24 7.70
C ASP A 50 3.81 13.16 9.04
N ALA A 51 4.87 13.97 9.20
CA ALA A 51 5.64 14.06 10.43
C ALA A 51 4.83 14.49 11.68
N THR A 52 3.63 15.03 11.51
CA THR A 52 2.71 15.39 12.60
C THR A 52 1.79 14.23 13.00
N GLY A 53 1.86 13.11 12.27
CA GLY A 53 1.00 11.94 12.44
C GLY A 53 -0.35 12.07 11.74
N ARG A 54 -0.55 13.10 10.91
CA ARG A 54 -1.78 13.28 10.16
C ARG A 54 -1.76 12.42 8.91
N THR A 55 -2.85 11.70 8.66
CA THR A 55 -3.07 11.01 7.39
C THR A 55 -3.23 12.01 6.25
N VAL A 56 -2.41 11.86 5.22
CA VAL A 56 -2.41 12.75 4.06
C VAL A 56 -3.00 12.09 2.81
N ASP A 57 -2.90 10.77 2.67
CA ASP A 57 -3.36 10.06 1.48
C ASP A 57 -3.69 8.59 1.78
N LEU A 58 -4.73 8.08 1.10
CA LEU A 58 -5.10 6.67 1.08
C LEU A 58 -5.14 6.20 -0.38
N SER A 59 -4.18 5.37 -0.76
CA SER A 59 -4.12 4.74 -2.06
C SER A 59 -4.59 3.29 -1.97
N VAL A 60 -5.68 2.97 -2.66
CA VAL A 60 -6.18 1.59 -2.82
C VAL A 60 -5.84 1.10 -4.22
N SER A 61 -5.18 -0.03 -4.32
CA SER A 61 -4.78 -0.62 -5.60
C SER A 61 -5.16 -2.09 -5.69
N TYR A 62 -5.61 -2.51 -6.87
CA TYR A 62 -5.97 -3.90 -7.18
C TYR A 62 -5.06 -4.42 -8.28
N PHE A 63 -4.48 -5.61 -8.06
CA PHE A 63 -3.60 -6.25 -9.03
C PHE A 63 -4.07 -7.67 -9.34
N LEU A 64 -4.02 -8.04 -10.62
CA LEU A 64 -4.25 -9.41 -11.07
C LEU A 64 -3.09 -10.30 -10.60
N PRO A 65 -3.34 -11.31 -9.75
CA PRO A 65 -2.29 -12.21 -9.25
C PRO A 65 -1.55 -12.94 -10.37
N GLU A 66 -2.18 -13.13 -11.52
CA GLU A 66 -1.61 -13.80 -12.69
C GLU A 66 -0.51 -12.98 -13.36
N HIS A 67 -0.53 -11.66 -13.21
CA HIS A 67 0.39 -10.74 -13.89
C HIS A 67 1.37 -10.06 -12.94
N TYR A 68 1.11 -10.07 -11.64
CA TYR A 68 1.87 -9.32 -10.66
C TYR A 68 2.31 -10.21 -9.50
N THR A 69 3.59 -10.14 -9.16
CA THR A 69 4.15 -10.76 -7.96
C THR A 69 4.58 -9.69 -6.97
N TYR A 70 4.13 -9.81 -5.73
CA TYR A 70 4.61 -8.96 -4.64
C TYR A 70 5.83 -9.59 -3.98
N ARG A 71 6.91 -8.81 -3.83
CA ARG A 71 8.18 -9.26 -3.22
C ARG A 71 8.57 -8.33 -2.08
N VAL A 72 8.80 -8.90 -0.91
CA VAL A 72 9.37 -8.22 0.25
C VAL A 72 10.60 -8.95 0.73
N THR A 73 11.58 -8.16 1.20
CA THR A 73 12.74 -8.67 1.92
C THR A 73 12.55 -8.35 3.38
N LEU A 74 12.36 -9.37 4.19
CA LEU A 74 12.34 -9.23 5.64
C LEU A 74 13.78 -9.34 6.13
N VAL A 75 14.30 -8.24 6.68
CA VAL A 75 15.59 -8.26 7.37
C VAL A 75 15.33 -8.38 8.86
N THR A 76 16.08 -9.25 9.52
CA THR A 76 16.10 -9.23 10.99
C THR A 76 16.87 -7.99 11.40
N SER A 77 16.25 -7.12 12.21
CA SER A 77 16.99 -6.04 12.85
C SER A 77 18.02 -6.66 13.79
N CYS A 78 19.30 -6.54 13.45
CA CYS A 78 20.39 -7.06 14.27
C CYS A 78 20.52 -6.20 15.54
N GLY A 79 20.21 -6.78 16.70
CA GLY A 79 20.82 -6.48 18.01
C GLY A 79 20.45 -5.18 18.73
N CYS A 80 19.35 -5.19 19.51
CA CYS A 80 19.32 -4.40 20.75
C CYS A 80 19.86 -5.30 21.88
N PRO A 81 21.06 -5.06 22.44
CA PRO A 81 21.55 -5.86 23.56
C PRO A 81 20.68 -5.57 24.78
N ARG A 82 20.07 -6.62 25.36
CA ARG A 82 19.41 -6.58 26.68
C ARG A 82 20.37 -5.92 27.67
N ARG A 83 20.03 -4.72 28.15
CA ARG A 83 20.67 -4.12 29.33
C ARG A 83 20.50 -5.11 30.49
N ARG A 84 21.64 -5.51 31.07
CA ARG A 84 21.72 -6.25 32.34
C ARG A 84 21.18 -5.38 33.48
#